data_AF-A0A3B9FSC2-F1
#
_entry.id   AF-A0A3B9FSC2-F1
#
_cell.length_a   1.000
_cell.length_b   1.000
_cell.length_c   1.000
_cell.angle_alpha   90.00
_cell.angle_beta   90.00
_cell.angle_gamma   90.00
#
_symmetry.space_group_name_H-M   'P 1'
#
loop_
_entity.id
_entity.type
_entity.pdbx_description
1 polymer ?
#
loop_
_entity_poly.entity_id
_entity_poly.type
_entity_poly.pdbx_seq_one_letter_code
_entity_poly.pdbx_strand_id
1 'polypeptide(L)' 'MSRSIKKGPYIDHNLAGKVESMNASGKRTVIKTWSRRSTISPDFVGHTFAVHNGNKFIPVYVTENMVGH' A
#
# COMPACT_ATOMS: atom_id res chain seq x y z
N MET A 1 3.62 11.72 -9.29
CA MET A 1 4.51 12.78 -8.76
C MET A 1 5.32 12.19 -7.63
N SER A 2 6.64 12.12 -7.79
CA SER A 2 7.55 11.63 -6.77
C SER A 2 7.66 12.65 -5.63
N ARG A 3 7.72 12.17 -4.39
CA ARG A 3 8.04 13.02 -3.24
C ARG A 3 9.52 13.39 -3.25
N SER A 4 9.86 14.51 -2.60
CA SER A 4 11.26 14.92 -2.42
C SER A 4 12.06 13.85 -1.68
N ILE A 5 13.24 13.50 -2.21
CA ILE A 5 14.15 12.47 -1.67
C ILE A 5 14.52 12.75 -0.20
N LYS A 6 14.71 14.02 0.17
CA LYS A 6 15.07 14.41 1.55
C LYS A 6 14.01 14.04 2.61
N LYS A 7 12.75 13.83 2.20
CA LYS A 7 11.63 13.55 3.11
C LYS A 7 11.38 12.05 3.34
N GLY A 8 12.10 11.18 2.63
CA GLY A 8 11.93 9.73 2.72
C GLY A 8 10.61 9.21 2.13
N PRO A 9 10.46 7.86 2.10
CA PRO A 9 9.21 7.22 1.71
C PRO A 9 8.10 7.60 2.68
N TYR A 10 6.89 7.78 2.16
CA TYR A 10 5.74 8.13 2.96
C TYR A 10 4.73 7.00 2.92
N ILE A 11 4.22 6.62 4.08
CA ILE A 11 3.13 5.65 4.19
C ILE A 11 2.05 6.30 5.04
N ASP A 12 0.80 6.19 4.59
CA ASP A 12 -0.33 6.66 5.38
C ASP A 12 -0.52 5.80 6.62
N HIS A 13 -0.65 6.42 7.80
CA HIS A 13 -0.78 5.73 9.09
C HIS A 13 -1.93 4.71 9.11
N ASN A 14 -3.07 5.03 8.49
CA ASN A 14 -4.21 4.12 8.41
C ASN A 14 -3.92 2.93 7.49
N LEU A 15 -3.10 3.11 6.46
CA LEU A 15 -2.69 2.02 5.57
C LEU A 15 -1.68 1.12 6.28
N ALA A 16 -0.71 1.70 6.98
CA ALA A 16 0.29 0.97 7.75
C ALA A 16 -0.34 0.07 8.81
N GLY A 17 -1.24 0.60 9.67
CA GLY A 17 -1.88 -0.20 10.71
C GLY A 17 -2.76 -1.34 10.16
N LYS A 18 -3.39 -1.14 9.00
CA LYS A 18 -4.16 -2.21 8.31
C LYS A 18 -3.26 -3.34 7.84
N VAL A 19 -2.09 -3.01 7.28
CA VAL A 19 -1.15 -4.04 6.84
C VAL A 19 -0.52 -4.75 8.03
N GLU A 20 -0.16 -4.03 9.08
CA GLU A 20 0.41 -4.62 10.31
C GLU A 20 -0.55 -5.63 10.95
N SER A 21 -1.82 -5.27 11.11
CA SER A 21 -2.85 -6.19 11.63
C SER A 21 -3.11 -7.39 10.71
N MET A 22 -3.00 -7.21 9.39
CA MET A 22 -3.12 -8.30 8.42
C MET A 22 -1.92 -9.25 8.49
N ASN A 23 -0.70 -8.71 8.61
CA ASN A 23 0.52 -9.48 8.81
C ASN A 23 0.47 -10.28 10.11
N ALA A 24 0.01 -9.67 11.21
CA ALA A 24 -0.15 -10.35 12.50
C ALA A 24 -1.20 -11.48 12.44
N SER A 25 -2.27 -11.30 11.66
CA SER A 25 -3.34 -12.30 11.52
C SER A 25 -3.08 -13.36 10.45
N GLY A 26 -2.07 -13.18 9.60
CA GLY A 26 -1.78 -14.04 8.45
C GLY A 26 -2.87 -14.05 7.36
N LYS A 27 -3.87 -13.17 7.46
CA LYS A 27 -5.01 -13.12 6.54
C LYS A 27 -4.67 -12.27 5.33
N ARG A 28 -4.97 -12.76 4.13
CA ARG A 28 -4.75 -12.06 2.86
C ARG A 28 -6.06 -11.58 2.25
N THR A 29 -6.70 -10.61 2.92
CA THR A 29 -7.90 -9.94 2.40
C THR A 29 -7.54 -8.72 1.55
N VAL A 30 -8.49 -8.23 0.75
CA VAL A 30 -8.28 -7.06 -0.11
C VAL A 30 -8.36 -5.77 0.72
N ILE A 31 -7.28 -5.00 0.75
CA ILE A 31 -7.21 -3.74 1.50
C ILE A 31 -7.69 -2.59 0.62
N LYS A 32 -8.79 -1.94 0.98
CA LYS A 32 -9.26 -0.72 0.32
C LYS A 32 -8.46 0.49 0.78
N THR A 33 -7.94 1.26 -0.17
CA THR A 33 -7.17 2.48 0.10
C THR A 33 -7.54 3.62 -0.86
N TRP A 34 -7.65 4.82 -0.30
CA TRP A 34 -7.69 6.08 -1.05
C TRP A 34 -6.30 6.73 -1.11
N SER A 35 -5.36 6.26 -0.30
CA SER A 35 -4.02 6.83 -0.20
C SER A 35 -3.15 6.33 -1.33
N ARG A 36 -3.34 6.91 -2.51
CA ARG A 36 -2.47 6.74 -3.70
C ARG A 36 -1.09 7.42 -3.59
N ARG A 37 -0.82 8.07 -2.45
CA ARG A 37 0.42 8.80 -2.16
C ARG A 37 1.41 7.98 -1.32
N SER A 38 0.99 6.80 -0.86
CA SER A 38 1.83 5.94 -0.03
C SER A 38 2.79 5.17 -0.93
N THR A 39 4.06 5.12 -0.52
CA THR A 39 5.09 4.28 -1.15
C THR A 39 4.87 2.83 -0.76
N ILE A 40 5.15 1.92 -1.69
CA ILE A 40 5.07 0.48 -1.43
C ILE A 40 6.24 0.05 -0.53
N SER A 41 5.92 -0.35 0.71
CA SER A 41 6.85 -0.96 1.66
C SER A 41 7.13 -2.43 1.32
N PRO A 42 8.29 -3.00 1.67
CA PRO A 42 8.50 -4.46 1.62
C PRO A 42 7.39 -5.26 2.33
N ASP A 43 6.83 -4.73 3.41
CA ASP A 43 5.76 -5.40 4.18
C ASP A 43 4.44 -5.57 3.40
N PHE A 44 4.31 -4.87 2.27
CA PHE A 44 3.10 -4.87 1.45
C PHE A 44 3.14 -5.96 0.40
N VAL A 45 4.30 -6.62 0.19
CA VAL A 45 4.46 -7.69 -0.77
C VAL A 45 3.50 -8.84 -0.44
N GLY A 46 2.83 -9.37 -1.46
CA GLY A 46 1.86 -10.45 -1.30
C GLY A 46 0.46 -10.00 -0.87
N HIS A 47 0.23 -8.70 -0.68
CA HIS A 47 -1.09 -8.14 -0.41
C HIS A 47 -1.77 -7.64 -1.68
N THR A 48 -3.11 -7.68 -1.67
CA THR A 48 -3.93 -7.07 -2.72
C THR A 48 -4.53 -5.78 -2.20
N PHE A 49 -4.24 -4.67 -2.86
CA PHE A 49 -4.80 -3.36 -2.54
C PHE A 49 -5.83 -2.96 -3.59
N ALA A 50 -7.03 -2.59 -3.13
CA ALA A 50 -8.01 -1.93 -3.96
C ALA A 50 -7.74 -0.41 -3.87
N VAL A 51 -7.11 0.15 -4.90
CA VAL A 51 -6.68 1.57 -4.94
C VAL A 51 -7.74 2.40 -5.64
N HIS A 52 -8.21 3.47 -4.99
CA HIS A 52 -9.19 4.38 -5.58
C HIS A 52 -8.55 5.27 -6.67
N ASN A 53 -9.11 5.25 -7.88
CA ASN A 53 -8.64 6.09 -8.99
C ASN A 53 -9.41 7.41 -9.17
N GLY A 54 -10.45 7.66 -8.36
CA GLY A 54 -11.36 8.81 -8.49
C GLY A 54 -12.79 8.43 -8.87
N ASN A 55 -12.99 7.23 -9.42
CA ASN A 55 -14.29 6.69 -9.81
C ASN A 55 -14.51 5.29 -9.23
N LYS A 56 -13.53 4.40 -9.39
CA LYS A 56 -13.59 3.01 -8.95
C LYS A 56 -12.33 2.58 -8.19
N PHE A 57 -12.47 1.46 -7.49
CA PHE A 57 -11.35 0.78 -6.87
C PHE A 57 -10.74 -0.22 -7.84
N ILE A 58 -9.45 -0.05 -8.12
CA ILE A 58 -8.69 -0.97 -8.97
C ILE A 58 -7.92 -1.93 -8.06
N PRO A 59 -8.15 -3.24 -8.15
CA PRO A 59 -7.35 -4.22 -7.42
C PRO A 59 -5.95 -4.30 -8.03
N VAL A 60 -4.94 -4.14 -7.18
CA VAL A 60 -3.52 -4.24 -7.52
C VAL A 60 -2.89 -5.23 -6.56
N TYR A 61 -2.31 -6.29 -7.12
CA TYR A 61 -1.50 -7.24 -6.36
C TYR A 61 -0.05 -6.79 -6.33
N VAL A 62 0.55 -6.71 -5.14
CA VAL A 62 1.90 -6.15 -4.97
C VAL A 62 2.96 -7.25 -5.00
N THR A 63 3.91 -7.11 -5.92
CA THR A 63 5.10 -7.97 -6.05
C THR A 63 6.35 -7.23 -5.57
N GLU A 64 7.44 -7.95 -5.29
CA GLU A 64 8.72 -7.36 -4.81
C GLU A 64 9.28 -6.26 -5.73
N ASN A 65 9.15 -6.42 -7.05
CA ASN A 65 9.60 -5.42 -8.03
C ASN A 65 8.87 -4.07 -7.93
N MET A 66 7.77 -4.00 -7.17
CA MET A 66 6.99 -2.77 -6.98
C MET A 66 7.42 -1.98 -5.73
N VAL A 67 8.33 -2.52 -4.91
CA VAL A 67 8.81 -1.83 -3.69
C VAL A 67 9.52 -0.53 -4.07
N GLY A 68 9.17 0.55 -3.38
CA GLY A 68 9.72 1.89 -3.62
C GLY A 68 8.96 2.76 -4.63
N HIS A 69 7.91 2.22 -5.27
CA HIS A 69 6.99 2.97 -6.13
C HIS A 69 5.87 3.68 -5.36
#